data_AF-B5Y9S6-F1
#
_entry.id   AF-B5Y9S6-F1
#
_cell.length_a   1.000
_cell.length_b   1.000
_cell.length_c   1.000
_cell.angle_alpha   90.00
_cell.angle_beta   90.00
_cell.angle_gamma   90.00
#
_symmetry.space_group_name_H-M   'P 1'
#
loop_
_entity.id
_entity.type
_entity.pdbx_description
1 polymer ?
#
loop_
_entity_poly.entity_id
_entity_poly.type
_entity_poly.pdbx_seq_one_letter_code
_entity_poly.pdbx_strand_id
1 'polypeptide(L)' 'MGGFAELGCGDLELEASNYADLVLKVAHNCPGLSKYLLDEPEGIKSDFLAFCRGRVISDLSFVFEDGDEIAFYPPVTW' A
#
# COMPACT_ATOMS: atom_id res chain seq x y z
N MET A 1 14.23 -8.20 7.82
CA MET A 1 12.93 -7.53 7.71
C MET A 1 12.33 -7.97 6.39
N GLY A 2 11.32 -8.83 6.44
CA GLY A 2 10.63 -9.31 5.24
C GLY A 2 9.72 -8.22 4.70
N GLY A 3 9.96 -7.79 3.47
CA GLY A 3 9.00 -6.94 2.75
C GLY A 3 7.71 -7.72 2.48
N PHE A 4 6.63 -7.02 2.15
CA PHE A 4 5.36 -7.65 1.76
C PHE A 4 5.48 -8.62 0.57
N ALA A 5 6.60 -8.60 -0.16
CA ALA A 5 6.98 -9.61 -1.16
C ALA A 5 6.98 -11.06 -0.62
N GLU A 6 7.30 -11.28 0.66
CA GLU A 6 7.26 -12.63 1.27
C GLU A 6 5.83 -13.09 1.59
N LEU A 7 4.86 -12.18 1.61
CA LEU A 7 3.44 -12.45 1.87
C LEU A 7 2.66 -12.81 0.60
N GLY A 8 3.36 -13.06 -0.51
CA GLY A 8 2.78 -13.63 -1.73
C GLY A 8 2.20 -12.63 -2.71
N CYS A 9 2.57 -11.34 -2.61
CA CYS A 9 2.30 -10.38 -3.66
C CYS A 9 3.61 -9.89 -4.28
N GLY A 10 3.84 -10.29 -5.53
CA GLY A 10 4.91 -9.77 -6.35
C GLY A 10 4.57 -8.37 -6.88
N ASP A 11 5.37 -7.90 -7.83
CA ASP A 11 5.14 -6.62 -8.48
C ASP A 11 3.79 -6.62 -9.21
N LEU A 12 3.01 -5.55 -8.99
CA LEU A 12 1.66 -5.37 -9.52
C LEU A 12 1.59 -4.02 -10.24
N GLU A 13 1.22 -4.05 -11.51
CA GLU A 13 0.86 -2.85 -12.26
C GLU A 13 -0.63 -2.55 -12.03
N LEU A 14 -0.92 -1.40 -11.41
CA LEU A 14 -2.27 -0.97 -11.07
C LEU A 14 -2.48 0.48 -11.52
N GLU A 15 -3.57 0.73 -12.24
CA GLU A 15 -4.06 2.09 -12.44
C GLU A 15 -4.81 2.53 -11.18
N ALA A 16 -4.40 3.63 -10.55
CA ALA A 16 -5.07 4.17 -9.38
C ALA A 16 -5.31 5.67 -9.49
N SER A 17 -6.50 6.13 -9.11
CA SER A 17 -6.88 7.55 -9.22
C SER A 17 -6.33 8.40 -8.08
N ASN A 18 -6.12 7.80 -6.92
CA ASN A 18 -5.58 8.42 -5.71
C ASN A 18 -5.07 7.34 -4.75
N TYR A 19 -4.42 7.75 -3.66
CA TYR A 19 -3.81 6.82 -2.71
C TYR A 19 -4.82 5.84 -2.11
N ALA A 20 -6.04 6.28 -1.79
CA ALA A 20 -7.06 5.40 -1.23
C ALA A 20 -7.49 4.31 -2.23
N ASP A 21 -7.70 4.68 -3.49
CA ASP A 21 -8.00 3.74 -4.59
C ASP A 21 -6.86 2.73 -4.79
N LEU A 22 -5.60 3.18 -4.71
CA LEU A 22 -4.44 2.30 -4.80
C LEU A 22 -4.44 1.26 -3.66
N VAL A 23 -4.61 1.70 -2.41
CA VAL A 23 -4.60 0.81 -1.24
C VAL A 23 -5.71 -0.24 -1.33
N LEU A 24 -6.92 0.16 -1.73
CA LEU A 24 -8.04 -0.76 -1.92
C LEU A 24 -7.74 -1.79 -3.02
N LYS A 25 -7.16 -1.36 -4.15
CA LYS A 25 -6.78 -2.25 -5.25
C LYS A 25 -5.68 -3.23 -4.83
N VAL A 26 -4.68 -2.79 -4.06
CA VAL A 26 -3.63 -3.67 -3.53
C VAL A 26 -4.24 -4.68 -2.55
N ALA A 27 -5.08 -4.25 -1.61
CA ALA A 27 -5.72 -5.16 -0.66
C ALA A 27 -6.62 -6.21 -1.35
N HIS A 28 -7.30 -5.83 -2.44
CA HIS A 28 -8.12 -6.75 -3.22
C HIS A 28 -7.29 -7.75 -4.03
N ASN A 29 -6.21 -7.31 -4.68
CA ASN A 29 -5.33 -8.18 -5.49
C ASN A 29 -4.39 -9.04 -4.62
N CYS A 30 -4.10 -8.59 -3.40
CA CYS A 30 -3.23 -9.25 -2.44
C CYS A 30 -4.00 -9.58 -1.15
N PRO A 31 -4.81 -10.64 -1.09
CA PRO A 31 -5.61 -10.96 0.10
C PRO A 31 -4.78 -11.12 1.38
N GLY A 32 -3.53 -11.59 1.26
CA GLY A 32 -2.58 -11.70 2.37
C GLY A 32 -2.17 -10.34 2.98
N LEU A 33 -2.26 -9.27 2.19
CA LEU A 33 -1.96 -7.89 2.59
C LEU A 33 -3.17 -7.14 3.14
N SER A 34 -4.38 -7.54 2.75
CA SER A 34 -5.63 -6.88 3.16
C SER A 34 -5.69 -6.61 4.67
N LYS A 35 -5.36 -7.59 5.51
CA LYS A 35 -5.36 -7.46 6.98
C LYS A 35 -4.38 -6.42 7.55
N TYR A 36 -3.38 -6.00 6.77
CA TYR A 36 -2.40 -4.98 7.14
C TYR A 36 -2.74 -3.61 6.55
N LEU A 37 -3.54 -3.57 5.48
CA LEU A 37 -3.88 -2.34 4.77
C LEU A 37 -5.25 -1.79 5.14
N LEU A 38 -6.19 -2.66 5.54
CA LEU A 38 -7.59 -2.31 5.80
C LEU A 38 -8.00 -2.68 7.24
N ASP A 39 -8.84 -1.83 7.83
CA ASP A 39 -9.66 -2.08 9.00
C ASP A 39 -11.09 -2.40 8.54
N GLU A 40 -11.70 -3.44 9.12
CA GLU A 40 -13.14 -3.67 8.93
C GLU A 40 -13.94 -2.70 9.79
N PRO A 41 -15.07 -2.14 9.29
CA PRO A 41 -15.70 -2.45 8.01
C PRO A 41 -15.19 -1.65 6.80
N GLU A 42 -14.64 -0.44 6.95
CA GLU A 42 -14.30 0.44 5.80
C GLU A 42 -13.15 1.44 6.07
N GLY A 43 -12.11 1.04 6.81
CA GLY A 43 -10.96 1.91 7.11
C GLY A 43 -9.70 1.54 6.34
N ILE A 44 -8.95 2.52 5.83
CA ILE A 44 -7.52 2.30 5.50
C ILE A 44 -6.73 2.42 6.80
N LYS A 45 -5.91 1.42 7.11
CA LYS A 45 -5.04 1.44 8.27
C LYS A 45 -4.00 2.56 8.17
N SER A 46 -3.62 3.12 9.31
CA SER A 46 -2.63 4.20 9.40
C SER A 46 -1.28 3.75 9.97
N ASP A 47 -1.15 2.47 10.34
CA ASP A 47 0.03 1.91 10.99
C ASP A 47 1.06 1.33 10.02
N PHE A 48 0.71 1.13 8.74
CA PHE A 48 1.64 0.72 7.70
C PHE A 48 2.31 1.92 7.02
N LEU A 49 3.45 1.69 6.37
CA LEU A 49 4.17 2.71 5.61
C LEU A 49 4.06 2.43 4.12
N ALA A 50 3.82 3.47 3.33
CA ALA A 50 3.93 3.42 1.88
C ALA A 50 4.99 4.44 1.41
N PHE A 51 5.84 4.03 0.48
CA PHE A 51 6.86 4.87 -0.11
C PHE A 51 6.67 4.99 -1.62
N CYS A 52 6.76 6.20 -2.15
CA CYS A 52 6.88 6.47 -3.58
C CYS A 52 8.10 7.39 -3.80
N ARG A 53 8.97 7.06 -4.76
CA ARG A 53 10.19 7.84 -5.08
C ARG A 53 11.09 8.15 -3.87
N GLY A 54 11.19 7.20 -2.95
CA GLY A 54 11.98 7.34 -1.72
C GLY A 54 11.38 8.29 -0.67
N ARG A 55 10.11 8.71 -0.81
CA ARG A 55 9.39 9.52 0.17
C ARG A 55 8.21 8.74 0.74
N VAL A 56 7.95 8.90 2.03
CA VAL A 56 6.74 8.36 2.67
C VAL A 56 5.53 9.10 2.11
N ILE A 57 4.49 8.35 1.72
CA ILE A 57 3.19 8.89 1.38
C ILE A 57 2.43 9.12 2.69
N SER A 58 2.43 10.37 3.15
CA SER A 58 1.73 10.79 4.37
C SER A 58 0.43 11.57 4.11
N ASP A 59 0.12 11.85 2.84
CA ASP A 59 -1.02 12.66 2.43
C ASP A 59 -1.90 11.87 1.45
N LEU A 60 -3.21 11.83 1.72
CA LEU A 60 -4.22 11.21 0.86
C LEU A 60 -4.38 11.93 -0.48
N SER A 61 -3.92 13.18 -0.56
CA SER A 61 -3.90 14.02 -1.77
C SER A 61 -2.67 13.77 -2.65
N PHE A 62 -1.85 12.76 -2.33
CA PHE A 62 -0.67 12.42 -3.13
C PHE A 62 -1.07 12.11 -4.57
N VAL A 63 -0.45 12.82 -5.52
CA VAL A 63 -0.66 12.63 -6.95
C VAL A 63 0.41 11.67 -7.47
N PHE A 64 -0.03 10.56 -8.04
CA PHE A 64 0.85 9.62 -8.73
C PHE A 64 1.14 10.11 -10.15
N GLU A 65 2.35 9.85 -10.63
CA GLU A 65 2.65 9.93 -12.07
C GLU A 65 2.75 8.53 -12.67
N ASP A 66 2.60 8.44 -13.99
CA ASP A 66 2.72 7.19 -14.71
C ASP A 66 4.11 6.57 -14.51
N GLY A 67 4.14 5.28 -14.21
CA GLY A 67 5.37 4.54 -13.88
C GLY A 67 5.87 4.70 -12.43
N ASP A 68 5.09 5.32 -11.54
CA ASP A 68 5.46 5.38 -10.13
C ASP A 68 5.48 4.01 -9.47
N GLU A 69 6.58 3.72 -8.77
CA GLU A 69 6.74 2.51 -7.96
C GLU A 69 6.38 2.80 -6.50
N ILE A 70 5.41 2.04 -5.98
CA ILE A 70 4.94 2.16 -4.60
C ILE A 70 5.33 0.91 -3.82
N ALA A 71 6.12 1.10 -2.77
CA ALA A 71 6.50 0.04 -1.86
C ALA A 71 5.71 0.16 -0.55
N PHE A 72 5.00 -0.90 -0.19
CA PHE A 72 4.32 -1.01 1.10
C PHE A 72 5.24 -1.72 2.10
N TYR A 73 5.17 -1.31 3.36
CA TYR A 73 5.87 -1.95 4.48
C TYR A 73 4.92 -2.11 5.68
N PRO A 74 4.98 -3.25 6.40
CA PRO A 74 4.17 -3.47 7.58
C PRO A 74 4.53 -2.49 8.69
N PRO A 75 3.66 -2.35 9.71
CA PRO A 75 3.94 -1.49 10.86
C PRO A 75 5.28 -1.82 11.51
N VAL A 76 6.02 -0.78 11.88
CA VAL A 76 7.28 -0.95 12.62
C VAL A 76 6.95 -1.29 14.07
N THR A 77 6.86 -2.58 14.39
CA THR A 77 6.75 -3.04 15.78
C THR A 77 8.15 -3.07 16.40
N TRP A 78 8.32 -2.36 17.53
CA TRP A 78 9.53 -2.36 18.35
C TRP A 78 9.60 -3.60 19.25
#